data_AF-A0A8H6VIT2-F1
#
_entry.id   AF-A0A8H6VIT2-F1
#
_cell.length_a   1.000
_cell.length_b   1.000
_cell.length_c   1.000
_cell.angle_alpha   90.00
_cell.angle_beta   90.00
_cell.angle_gamma   90.00
#
_symmetry.space_group_name_H-M   'P 1'
#
loop_
_entity.id
_entity.type
_entity.pdbx_description
1 polymer ?
#
loop_
_entity_poly.entity_id
_entity_poly.type
_entity_poly.pdbx_seq_one_letter_code
_entity_poly.pdbx_strand_id
1 'polypeptide(L)'
;MQQPSPSVETENLLARLSQRSGVQGTLILSRDTGAIVRSSGLVTNEDVEDEDSSRPQSSGPGQANGVDGQAKKKGTRKADEVASLVFKFVQSTGTMIEELNGESDEAKLLRVRTKKNEMVIVPDAKFLLVVIHDTPPA
;
A
#
# COMPACT_ATOMS: atom_id res chain seq x y z
N MET A 1 -1.79 -21.52 10.39
CA MET A 1 -0.38 -21.10 10.23
C MET A 1 -0.29 -19.65 10.71
N GLN A 2 0.65 -19.33 11.60
CA GLN A 2 0.73 -18.02 12.25
C GLN A 2 1.48 -17.04 11.31
N GLN A 3 0.82 -15.95 10.93
CA GLN A 3 1.39 -14.94 10.03
C GLN A 3 2.59 -14.28 10.73
N PRO A 4 3.77 -14.16 10.09
CA PRO A 4 4.93 -13.53 10.71
C PRO A 4 4.63 -12.05 11.00
N SER A 5 4.75 -11.66 12.26
CA SER A 5 4.59 -10.26 12.67
C SER A 5 5.79 -9.43 12.19
N PRO A 6 5.56 -8.24 11.62
CA PRO A 6 6.64 -7.35 11.21
C PRO A 6 7.43 -6.87 12.45
N SER A 7 8.73 -6.59 12.28
CA SER A 7 9.53 -6.06 13.38
C SER A 7 9.15 -4.61 13.69
N VAL A 8 9.43 -4.16 14.91
CA VAL A 8 9.19 -2.77 15.36
C VAL A 8 9.93 -1.76 14.47
N GLU A 9 11.09 -2.13 13.93
CA GLU A 9 11.85 -1.30 13.00
C GLU A 9 11.11 -1.10 11.67
N THR A 10 10.55 -2.18 11.11
CA THR A 10 9.76 -2.12 9.88
C THR A 10 8.50 -1.28 10.07
N GLU A 11 7.84 -1.38 11.22
CA GLU A 11 6.68 -0.55 11.56
C GLU A 11 7.06 0.93 11.65
N ASN A 12 8.16 1.25 12.33
CA ASN A 12 8.68 2.62 12.43
C ASN A 12 9.06 3.19 11.06
N LEU A 13 9.65 2.38 10.18
CA LEU A 13 9.97 2.78 8.82
C LEU A 13 8.70 3.12 8.04
N LEU A 14 7.67 2.27 8.11
CA LEU A 14 6.39 2.48 7.45
C LEU A 14 5.73 3.79 7.92
N ALA A 15 5.72 4.02 9.24
CA ALA A 15 5.18 5.24 9.83
C ALA A 15 5.88 6.48 9.27
N ARG A 16 7.21 6.46 9.20
CA ARG A 16 8.02 7.56 8.64
C ARG A 16 7.77 7.74 7.13
N LEU A 17 7.66 6.66 6.37
CA LEU A 17 7.40 6.73 4.92
C LEU A 17 6.01 7.30 4.62
N SER A 18 4.99 6.89 5.38
CA SER A 18 3.62 7.38 5.21
C SER A 18 3.47 8.89 5.46
N GLN A 19 4.39 9.50 6.19
CA GLN A 19 4.41 10.94 6.50
C GLN A 19 5.19 11.77 5.47
N ARG A 20 5.92 11.14 4.54
CA ARG A 20 6.69 11.87 3.53
C ARG A 20 5.77 12.53 2.50
N SER A 21 6.09 13.76 2.11
CA SER A 21 5.36 14.48 1.07
C SER A 21 5.39 13.70 -0.24
N GLY A 22 4.23 13.53 -0.87
CA GLY A 22 4.07 12.80 -2.12
C GLY A 22 3.87 11.29 -1.95
N VAL A 23 4.05 10.71 -0.76
CA VAL A 23 3.68 9.30 -0.53
C VAL A 23 2.17 9.20 -0.44
N GLN A 24 1.57 8.43 -1.35
CA GLN A 24 0.12 8.21 -1.42
C GLN A 24 -0.30 7.00 -0.58
N GLY A 25 0.53 5.96 -0.52
CA GLY A 25 0.20 4.74 0.21
C GLY A 25 1.39 3.82 0.38
N THR A 26 1.31 2.97 1.40
CA THR A 26 2.34 2.00 1.74
C THR A 26 1.72 0.67 2.11
N LEU A 27 2.33 -0.44 1.69
CA LEU A 27 1.91 -1.80 2.03
C LEU A 27 3.10 -2.62 2.53
N ILE A 28 2.82 -3.49 3.48
CA ILE A 28 3.67 -4.63 3.84
C ILE A 28 2.89 -5.87 3.47
N LEU A 29 3.41 -6.66 2.54
CA LEU A 29 2.82 -7.93 2.13
C LEU A 29 3.69 -9.09 2.62
N SER A 30 3.09 -10.24 2.89
CA SER A 30 3.82 -11.49 3.03
C SER A 30 4.47 -11.85 1.69
N ARG A 31 5.76 -12.21 1.71
CA ARG A 31 6.48 -12.61 0.49
C ARG A 31 5.92 -13.89 -0.13
N ASP A 32 5.47 -14.83 0.69
CA ASP A 32 5.03 -16.15 0.20
C ASP A 32 3.60 -16.13 -0.34
N THR A 33 2.74 -15.33 0.27
CA THR A 33 1.28 -15.37 -0.01
C THR A 33 0.74 -14.10 -0.66
N GLY A 34 1.48 -13.00 -0.61
CA GLY A 34 0.98 -11.68 -0.99
C GLY A 34 -0.05 -11.10 -0.03
N ALA A 35 -0.35 -11.76 1.09
CA ALA A 35 -1.32 -11.29 2.08
C ALA A 35 -0.89 -9.97 2.71
N ILE A 36 -1.83 -9.05 2.90
CA ILE A 36 -1.56 -7.77 3.55
C ILE A 36 -1.25 -8.02 5.03
N VAL A 37 -0.07 -7.60 5.45
CA VAL A 37 0.35 -7.58 6.87
C VAL A 37 0.02 -6.21 7.45
N ARG A 38 0.27 -5.14 6.70
CA ARG A 38 -0.06 -3.75 7.06
C ARG A 38 -0.33 -2.91 5.82
N SER A 39 -1.23 -1.95 5.93
CA SER A 39 -1.51 -0.94 4.91
C SER A 39 -1.64 0.45 5.55
N SER A 40 -1.35 1.50 4.78
CA SER A 40 -1.61 2.89 5.15
C SER A 40 -1.83 3.72 3.89
N GLY A 41 -2.73 4.70 3.97
CA GLY A 41 -3.05 5.60 2.84
C GLY A 41 -3.88 4.94 1.72
N LEU A 42 -4.34 3.70 1.90
CA LEU A 42 -5.19 2.96 0.97
C LEU A 42 -6.50 2.59 1.66
N VAL A 43 -7.57 2.38 0.88
CA VAL A 43 -8.87 1.93 1.41
C VAL A 43 -8.81 0.44 1.69
N THR A 44 -9.14 0.03 2.90
CA THR A 44 -9.34 -1.38 3.29
C THR A 44 -10.83 -1.71 3.30
N ASN A 45 -11.21 -2.99 3.24
CA ASN A 45 -12.64 -3.35 3.25
C ASN A 45 -13.34 -2.96 4.55
N GLU A 46 -12.62 -2.98 5.69
CA GLU A 46 -13.11 -2.50 6.98
C GLU A 46 -13.56 -1.03 6.90
N ASP A 47 -12.83 -0.22 6.14
CA ASP A 47 -13.16 1.19 5.93
C ASP A 47 -14.41 1.42 5.07
N VAL A 48 -14.81 0.44 4.25
CA VAL A 48 -15.99 0.52 3.39
C VAL A 48 -17.24 0.07 4.13
N GLU A 49 -17.08 -0.85 5.09
CA GLU A 49 -18.17 -1.35 5.94
C GLU A 49 -18.65 -0.29 6.95
N ASP A 50 -17.74 0.51 7.50
CA ASP A 50 -18.09 1.60 8.44
C ASP A 50 -18.85 2.78 7.80
N GLU A 51 -18.70 3.00 6.49
CA GLU A 51 -19.38 4.06 5.73
C GLU A 51 -20.86 3.71 5.40
N ASP A 52 -21.23 2.42 5.35
CA ASP A 52 -22.61 1.99 5.08
C ASP A 52 -23.48 1.98 6.36
N SER A 53 -22.87 1.73 7.52
CA SER A 53 -23.55 1.77 8.83
C SER A 53 -23.82 3.17 9.38
N SER A 54 -23.32 4.22 8.73
CA SER A 54 -23.34 5.61 9.23
C SER A 54 -24.26 6.54 8.42
N ARG A 55 -25.40 6.05 7.92
CA ARG A 55 -26.48 6.91 7.36
C ARG A 55 -27.59 7.17 8.37
N PRO A 56 -27.51 8.21 9.21
CA PRO A 56 -28.71 8.77 9.81
C PRO A 56 -29.49 9.53 8.72
N GLN A 57 -30.70 9.05 8.41
CA GLN A 57 -31.72 9.87 7.74
C GLN A 57 -31.90 11.18 8.52
N SER A 58 -31.44 12.30 7.98
CA SER A 58 -31.70 13.63 8.54
C SER A 58 -32.55 14.44 7.56
N SER A 59 -33.85 14.48 7.85
CA SER A 59 -34.76 15.50 7.35
C SER A 59 -34.63 16.73 8.26
N GLY A 60 -33.98 17.80 7.82
CA GLY A 60 -33.97 19.08 8.55
C GLY A 60 -32.89 20.07 8.10
N PRO A 61 -33.22 21.32 7.71
CA PRO A 61 -32.24 22.29 7.25
C PRO A 61 -31.75 23.15 8.43
N GLY A 62 -30.42 23.25 8.64
CA GLY A 62 -29.90 24.18 9.63
C GLY A 62 -28.41 24.11 9.92
N GLN A 63 -27.68 25.06 9.35
CA GLN A 63 -26.45 25.68 9.88
C GLN A 63 -25.14 24.86 9.92
N ALA A 64 -24.28 25.22 8.96
CA ALA A 64 -22.87 24.86 8.90
C ALA A 64 -22.05 25.62 9.95
N ASN A 65 -21.26 24.88 10.72
CA ASN A 65 -19.88 25.24 11.05
C ASN A 65 -19.17 24.03 11.67
N GLY A 66 -18.67 23.15 10.79
CA GLY A 66 -17.82 22.03 11.17
C GLY A 66 -16.36 22.42 10.96
N VAL A 67 -15.64 22.50 12.07
CA VAL A 67 -14.18 22.62 12.16
C VAL A 67 -13.47 21.72 11.15
N ASP A 68 -12.55 22.31 10.39
CA ASP A 68 -11.73 21.70 9.33
C ASP A 68 -10.70 20.76 9.96
N GLY A 69 -11.18 19.60 10.40
CA GLY A 69 -10.34 18.46 10.74
C GLY A 69 -9.70 17.96 9.46
N GLN A 70 -8.37 18.11 9.34
CA GLN A 70 -7.57 17.59 8.24
C GLN A 70 -7.83 16.10 8.05
N ALA A 71 -8.83 15.77 7.23
CA ALA A 71 -8.99 14.46 6.65
C ALA A 71 -7.77 14.28 5.74
N LYS A 72 -6.74 13.59 6.25
CA LYS A 72 -5.70 13.00 5.41
C LYS A 72 -6.44 12.36 4.24
N LYS A 73 -6.23 12.85 3.02
CA LYS A 73 -6.84 12.30 1.80
C LYS A 73 -6.54 10.81 1.77
N LYS A 74 -7.49 9.99 2.22
CA LYS A 74 -7.42 8.54 2.11
C LYS A 74 -7.35 8.24 0.62
N GLY A 75 -6.34 7.49 0.19
CA GLY A 75 -6.13 7.23 -1.23
C GLY A 75 -7.35 6.54 -1.84
N THR A 76 -7.63 6.77 -3.11
CA THR A 76 -8.81 6.18 -3.80
C THR A 76 -8.65 4.70 -4.15
N ARG A 77 -7.50 4.09 -3.86
CA ARG A 77 -7.16 2.72 -4.27
C ARG A 77 -7.45 1.73 -3.14
N LYS A 78 -8.01 0.58 -3.51
CA LYS A 78 -8.24 -0.53 -2.58
C LYS A 78 -6.93 -1.27 -2.31
N ALA A 79 -6.64 -1.50 -1.03
CA ALA A 79 -5.41 -2.15 -0.59
C ALA A 79 -5.29 -3.57 -1.16
N ASP A 80 -6.38 -4.34 -1.14
CA ASP A 80 -6.41 -5.74 -1.63
C ASP A 80 -6.10 -5.86 -3.12
N GLU A 81 -6.67 -4.95 -3.92
CA GLU A 81 -6.45 -4.94 -5.37
C GLU A 81 -4.98 -4.62 -5.68
N VAL A 82 -4.43 -3.61 -5.01
CA VAL A 82 -3.02 -3.23 -5.15
C VAL A 82 -2.12 -4.39 -4.72
N ALA A 83 -2.39 -5.02 -3.58
CA ALA A 83 -1.61 -6.15 -3.07
C ALA A 83 -1.59 -7.32 -4.06
N SER A 84 -2.75 -7.69 -4.61
CA SER A 84 -2.87 -8.77 -5.59
C SER A 84 -2.08 -8.48 -6.87
N LEU A 85 -2.17 -7.25 -7.40
CA LEU A 85 -1.45 -6.85 -8.61
C LEU A 85 0.07 -6.81 -8.39
N VAL A 86 0.51 -6.26 -7.27
CA VAL A 86 1.94 -6.19 -6.91
C VAL A 86 2.51 -7.60 -6.74
N PHE A 87 1.80 -8.47 -6.03
CA PHE A 87 2.27 -9.84 -5.82
C PHE A 87 2.45 -10.57 -7.15
N LYS A 88 1.45 -10.52 -8.05
CA LYS A 88 1.56 -11.12 -9.39
C LYS A 88 2.75 -10.55 -10.18
N PHE A 89 2.93 -9.24 -10.14
CA PHE A 89 4.05 -8.58 -10.84
C PHE A 89 5.41 -9.05 -10.32
N VAL A 90 5.57 -9.17 -8.99
CA VAL A 90 6.81 -9.67 -8.38
C VAL A 90 7.08 -11.11 -8.79
N GLN A 91 6.06 -11.97 -8.79
CA GLN A 91 6.20 -13.38 -9.22
C GLN A 91 6.65 -13.47 -10.69
N SER A 92 5.99 -12.75 -11.61
CA SER A 92 6.38 -12.73 -13.02
C SER A 92 7.78 -12.17 -13.24
N THR A 93 8.18 -11.17 -12.44
CA THR A 93 9.54 -10.63 -12.49
C THR A 93 10.57 -11.63 -11.97
N GLY A 94 10.23 -12.41 -10.93
CA GLY A 94 11.06 -13.50 -10.41
C GLY A 94 11.34 -14.54 -11.50
N THR A 95 10.31 -15.04 -12.17
CA THR A 95 10.47 -15.98 -13.30
C THR A 95 11.35 -15.41 -14.40
N MET A 96 11.17 -14.13 -14.76
CA MET A 96 12.03 -13.47 -15.76
C MET A 96 13.50 -13.43 -15.33
N ILE A 97 13.78 -13.14 -14.06
CA ILE A 97 15.16 -13.08 -13.53
C ILE A 97 15.78 -14.48 -13.52
N GLU A 98 15.03 -15.49 -13.10
CA GLU A 98 15.48 -16.89 -13.10
C GLU A 98 15.82 -17.36 -14.53
N GLU A 99 14.97 -17.04 -15.52
CA GLU A 99 15.23 -17.37 -16.93
C GLU A 99 16.46 -16.67 -17.51
N LEU A 100 16.77 -15.45 -17.03
CA LEU A 100 17.91 -14.66 -17.52
C LEU A 100 19.24 -15.02 -16.85
N ASN A 101 19.22 -15.21 -15.52
CA ASN A 101 20.42 -15.25 -14.69
C ASN A 101 20.53 -16.53 -13.84
N GLY A 102 19.55 -17.43 -13.91
CA GLY A 102 19.49 -18.68 -13.14
C GLY A 102 18.84 -18.54 -11.76
N GLU A 103 18.59 -19.67 -11.11
CA GLU A 103 17.82 -19.80 -9.86
C GLU A 103 18.45 -19.09 -8.64
N SER A 104 19.72 -18.70 -8.72
CA SER A 104 20.42 -18.00 -7.62
C SER A 104 20.27 -16.48 -7.63
N ASP A 105 19.71 -15.91 -8.71
CA ASP A 105 19.51 -14.46 -8.80
C ASP A 105 18.08 -14.08 -8.38
N GLU A 106 17.96 -12.95 -7.68
CA GLU A 106 16.68 -12.45 -7.18
C GLU A 106 16.59 -10.93 -7.22
N ALA A 107 15.36 -10.42 -7.36
CA ALA A 107 15.10 -8.99 -7.32
C ALA A 107 15.36 -8.41 -5.92
N LYS A 108 16.26 -7.42 -5.83
CA LYS A 108 16.48 -6.64 -4.59
C LYS A 108 15.70 -5.33 -4.53
N LEU A 109 15.36 -4.78 -5.69
CA LEU A 109 14.62 -3.53 -5.81
C LEU A 109 13.90 -3.52 -7.16
N LEU A 110 12.59 -3.32 -7.12
CA LEU A 110 11.78 -3.06 -8.31
C LEU A 110 11.20 -1.66 -8.19
N ARG A 111 11.34 -0.88 -9.26
CA ARG A 111 10.84 0.49 -9.32
C ARG A 111 10.13 0.70 -10.64
N VAL A 112 8.85 1.04 -10.56
CA VAL A 112 8.01 1.30 -11.74
C VAL A 112 7.55 2.75 -11.68
N ARG A 113 8.09 3.58 -12.56
CA ARG A 113 7.68 4.98 -12.71
C ARG A 113 6.67 5.11 -13.84
N THR A 114 5.49 5.63 -13.52
CA THR A 114 4.45 6.01 -14.47
C THR A 114 4.37 7.53 -14.56
N LYS A 115 3.59 8.04 -15.53
CA LYS A 115 3.33 9.48 -15.67
C LYS A 115 2.75 10.12 -14.42
N LYS A 116 1.98 9.37 -13.63
CA LYS A 116 1.24 9.88 -12.46
C LYS A 116 1.90 9.51 -11.14
N ASN A 117 2.37 8.27 -11.05
CA ASN A 117 2.86 7.71 -9.80
C ASN A 117 4.12 6.89 -10.04
N GLU A 118 4.88 6.70 -8.98
CA GLU A 118 6.01 5.81 -8.90
C GLU A 118 5.75 4.78 -7.80
N MET A 119 6.02 3.52 -8.13
CA MET A 119 5.87 2.39 -7.21
C MET A 119 7.25 1.80 -6.97
N VAL A 120 7.62 1.71 -5.69
CA VAL A 120 8.87 1.12 -5.23
C VAL A 120 8.53 -0.13 -4.43
N ILE A 121 9.10 -1.26 -4.84
CA ILE A 121 8.92 -2.56 -4.20
C ILE A 121 10.30 -3.07 -3.79
N VAL A 122 10.45 -3.39 -2.51
CA VAL A 122 11.66 -3.99 -1.95
C VAL A 122 11.29 -5.36 -1.43
N PRO A 123 11.65 -6.43 -2.15
CA PRO A 123 11.57 -7.79 -1.64
C PRO A 123 12.57 -7.98 -0.49
N ASP A 124 12.11 -8.55 0.61
CA ASP A 124 12.91 -8.96 1.77
C ASP A 124 12.75 -10.48 2.00
N ALA A 125 13.44 -11.06 2.98
CA ALA A 125 13.36 -12.49 3.28
C ALA A 125 11.93 -12.97 3.60
N LYS A 126 11.10 -12.14 4.24
CA LYS A 126 9.75 -12.51 4.69
C LYS A 126 8.64 -11.64 4.11
N PHE A 127 8.97 -10.45 3.63
CA PHE A 127 8.00 -9.43 3.29
C PHE A 127 8.28 -8.79 1.93
N LEU A 128 7.26 -8.18 1.35
CA LEU A 128 7.39 -7.24 0.25
C LEU A 128 6.99 -5.87 0.79
N LEU A 129 7.94 -4.94 0.78
CA LEU A 129 7.73 -3.55 1.18
C LEU A 129 7.34 -2.75 -0.07
N VAL A 130 6.17 -2.14 -0.06
CA VAL A 130 5.65 -1.41 -1.22
C VAL A 130 5.35 0.03 -0.83
N VAL A 131 5.82 0.96 -1.65
CA VAL A 131 5.54 2.39 -1.52
C VAL A 131 4.99 2.90 -2.85
N ILE A 132 3.87 3.62 -2.79
CA ILE A 132 3.29 4.34 -3.92
C ILE A 132 3.41 5.83 -3.61
N HIS A 133 4.05 6.57 -4.51
CA HIS A 133 4.19 8.01 -4.36
C HIS A 133 3.98 8.73 -5.69
N ASP A 134 3.72 10.03 -5.63
CA ASP A 134 3.62 10.89 -6.80
C ASP A 134 4.94 10.92 -7.56
N THR A 135 4.83 10.99 -8.87
CA THR A 135 5.97 11.26 -9.73
C THR A 135 6.19 12.78 -9.80
N PRO A 136 7.35 13.32 -9.38
CA PRO A 136 7.64 14.75 -9.58
C PRO A 136 7.59 15.10 -11.07
N PRO A 137 7.14 16.32 -11.43
CA PRO A 137 7.22 16.81 -12.80
C PRO A 137 8.66 16.65 -13.33
N ALA A 138 8.78 16.20 -14.58
CA ALA A 138 10.06 16.04 -15.26
C ALA A 138 10.71 17.40 -15.54
#